data_AF-A0A7R6WA81-F1
#
_entry.id   AF-A0A7R6WA81-F1
#
_cell.length_a   1.000
_cell.length_b   1.000
_cell.length_c   1.000
_cell.angle_alpha   90.00
_cell.angle_beta   90.00
_cell.angle_gamma   90.00
#
_symmetry.space_group_name_H-M   'P 1'
#
loop_
_entity.id
_entity.type
_entity.pdbx_description
1 polymer ?
#
loop_
_entity_poly.entity_id
_entity_poly.type
_entity_poly.pdbx_seq_one_letter_code
_entity_poly.pdbx_strand_id
1 'polypeptide(L)'
;MKRLAPPNISFNDMLVKCSEGMEQVNVRNNFISVFPTFYVKEQQYQALSLAGNLYTYAKVNPLANATLVVGHLTKRKLVNLYENNLRDKDKPARDYYDALLISSGERCPFCGDIGHTKNLDHFLPKAHFPEFSVMPLNLVPSCRDCNMGEKGQSYATVADEQALHPYVDKAIFYQEQWVFADYIDEDDGAFRYYINCPDTWSQEDKNRAANHFNSLALGLRI
;
A
#
# COMPACT_ATOMS: atom_id res chain seq x y z
N MET A 1 -2.89 5.44 13.64
CA MET A 1 -3.24 4.68 12.42
C MET A 1 -4.26 3.60 12.77
N LYS A 2 -4.94 2.98 11.79
CA LYS A 2 -5.92 1.91 12.00
C LYS A 2 -5.49 0.60 11.38
N ARG A 3 -5.72 -0.50 12.09
CA ARG A 3 -5.55 -1.86 11.56
C ARG A 3 -6.74 -2.23 10.68
N LEU A 4 -6.47 -2.85 9.55
CA LEU A 4 -7.47 -3.49 8.70
C LEU A 4 -7.29 -5.00 8.73
N ALA A 5 -8.39 -5.74 8.53
CA ALA A 5 -8.30 -7.15 8.19
C ALA A 5 -7.62 -7.29 6.81
N PRO A 6 -6.77 -8.32 6.59
CA PRO A 6 -6.23 -8.58 5.26
C PRO A 6 -7.35 -8.74 4.22
N PRO A 7 -7.11 -8.35 2.95
CA PRO A 7 -8.11 -8.49 1.90
C PRO A 7 -8.59 -9.94 1.72
N ASN A 8 -9.90 -10.14 1.59
CA ASN A 8 -10.50 -11.45 1.31
C ASN A 8 -10.50 -11.78 -0.21
N ILE A 9 -9.53 -11.25 -0.95
CA ILE A 9 -9.35 -11.49 -2.39
C ILE A 9 -7.92 -11.99 -2.54
N SER A 10 -7.74 -13.22 -3.05
CA SER A 10 -6.41 -13.73 -3.31
C SER A 10 -5.78 -13.01 -4.50
N PHE A 11 -4.44 -12.98 -4.57
CA PHE A 11 -3.79 -12.40 -5.73
C PHE A 11 -4.10 -13.18 -7.01
N ASN A 12 -4.23 -14.51 -6.92
CA ASN A 12 -4.64 -15.34 -8.06
C ASN A 12 -6.03 -14.94 -8.57
N ASP A 13 -7.04 -14.80 -7.69
CA ASP A 13 -8.39 -14.42 -8.11
C ASP A 13 -8.40 -13.04 -8.77
N MET A 14 -7.61 -12.11 -8.22
CA MET A 14 -7.44 -10.78 -8.81
C MET A 14 -6.81 -10.84 -10.22
N LEU A 15 -5.78 -11.67 -10.40
CA LEU A 15 -5.15 -11.87 -11.71
C LEU A 15 -6.12 -12.53 -12.70
N VAL A 16 -6.86 -13.56 -12.28
CA VAL A 16 -7.92 -14.19 -13.08
C VAL A 16 -8.94 -13.15 -13.51
N LYS A 17 -9.45 -12.34 -12.57
CA LYS A 17 -10.43 -11.29 -12.84
C LYS A 17 -9.91 -10.23 -13.82
N CYS A 18 -8.64 -9.84 -13.70
CA CYS A 18 -8.01 -8.94 -14.65
C CYS A 18 -7.92 -9.56 -16.06
N SER A 19 -7.66 -10.86 -16.15
CA SER A 19 -7.56 -11.59 -17.43
C SER A 19 -8.89 -11.69 -18.18
N GLU A 20 -10.03 -11.73 -17.46
CA GLU A 20 -11.37 -11.71 -18.06
C GLU A 20 -11.59 -10.46 -18.91
N GLY A 21 -11.03 -9.32 -18.50
CA GLY A 21 -11.10 -8.04 -19.22
C GLY A 21 -10.19 -7.93 -20.46
N MET A 22 -9.35 -8.94 -20.73
CA MET A 22 -8.47 -8.99 -21.90
C MET A 22 -9.16 -9.66 -23.07
N GLU A 23 -9.64 -8.88 -24.05
CA GLU A 23 -10.45 -9.38 -25.18
C GLU A 23 -9.65 -10.26 -26.14
N GLN A 24 -8.37 -9.95 -26.37
CA GLN A 24 -7.53 -10.72 -27.27
C GLN A 24 -7.05 -12.01 -26.59
N VAL A 25 -7.49 -13.17 -27.11
CA VAL A 25 -7.17 -14.50 -26.56
C VAL A 25 -5.67 -14.72 -26.37
N ASN A 26 -4.86 -14.32 -27.36
CA ASN A 26 -3.40 -14.47 -27.27
C ASN A 26 -2.79 -13.61 -26.16
N VAL A 27 -3.31 -12.38 -25.96
CA VAL A 27 -2.86 -11.51 -24.86
C VAL A 27 -3.25 -12.11 -23.51
N ARG A 28 -4.48 -12.62 -23.39
CA ARG A 28 -4.98 -13.28 -22.18
C ARG A 28 -4.16 -14.52 -21.84
N ASN A 29 -3.93 -15.41 -22.79
CA ASN A 29 -3.15 -16.64 -22.58
C ASN A 29 -1.70 -16.33 -22.23
N ASN A 30 -1.10 -15.31 -22.88
CA ASN A 30 0.23 -14.82 -22.57
C ASN A 30 0.31 -14.34 -21.11
N PHE A 31 -0.67 -13.56 -20.66
CA PHE A 31 -0.76 -13.09 -19.27
C PHE A 31 -0.97 -14.25 -18.27
N ILE A 32 -1.89 -15.17 -18.53
CA ILE A 32 -2.15 -16.33 -17.65
C ILE A 32 -0.91 -17.20 -17.49
N SER A 33 -0.11 -17.36 -18.55
CA SER A 33 1.08 -18.22 -18.51
C SER A 33 2.15 -17.80 -17.48
N VAL A 34 2.10 -16.57 -16.96
CA VAL A 34 3.06 -16.09 -15.95
C VAL A 34 2.50 -16.06 -14.52
N PHE A 35 1.29 -16.56 -14.27
CA PHE A 35 0.70 -16.62 -12.92
C PHE A 35 1.60 -17.35 -11.90
N PRO A 36 2.30 -18.45 -12.24
CA PRO A 36 3.24 -19.07 -11.31
C PRO A 36 4.36 -18.12 -10.85
N THR A 37 4.81 -17.19 -11.70
CA THR A 37 5.82 -16.19 -11.32
C THR A 37 5.27 -15.14 -10.36
N PHE A 38 4.00 -14.73 -10.54
CA PHE A 38 3.34 -13.85 -9.58
C PHE A 38 3.20 -14.51 -8.21
N TYR A 39 2.83 -15.79 -8.16
CA TYR A 39 2.70 -16.54 -6.91
C TYR A 39 4.01 -16.56 -6.11
N VAL A 40 5.14 -16.84 -6.75
CA VAL A 40 6.45 -16.82 -6.07
C VAL A 40 6.77 -15.44 -5.48
N LYS A 41 6.49 -14.37 -6.23
CA LYS A 41 6.71 -12.99 -5.78
C LYS A 41 5.78 -12.60 -4.62
N GLU A 42 4.53 -13.04 -4.66
CA GLU A 42 3.58 -12.86 -3.56
C GLU A 42 4.06 -13.54 -2.28
N GLN A 43 4.52 -14.79 -2.36
CA GLN A 43 5.06 -15.50 -1.19
C GLN A 43 6.24 -14.75 -0.57
N GLN A 44 7.14 -14.22 -1.41
CA GLN A 44 8.26 -13.40 -0.94
C GLN A 44 7.77 -12.09 -0.27
N TYR A 45 6.81 -11.38 -0.88
CA TYR A 45 6.22 -10.17 -0.29
C TYR A 45 5.57 -10.47 1.06
N GLN A 46 4.77 -11.54 1.14
CA GLN A 46 4.06 -11.93 2.35
C GLN A 46 5.05 -12.25 3.47
N ALA A 47 6.08 -13.06 3.18
CA ALA A 47 7.10 -13.41 4.16
C ALA A 47 7.83 -12.17 4.69
N LEU A 48 8.24 -11.25 3.81
CA LEU A 48 8.94 -10.03 4.21
C LEU A 48 8.03 -9.06 4.96
N SER A 49 6.79 -8.87 4.53
CA SER A 49 5.85 -7.95 5.18
C SER A 49 5.43 -8.42 6.57
N LEU A 50 5.19 -9.73 6.75
CA LEU A 50 4.93 -10.32 8.08
C LEU A 50 6.14 -10.23 9.02
N ALA A 51 7.35 -10.29 8.47
CA ALA A 51 8.58 -10.13 9.25
C ALA A 51 8.95 -8.65 9.53
N GLY A 52 8.19 -7.69 9.01
CA GLY A 52 8.53 -6.26 9.11
C GLY A 52 9.71 -5.83 8.23
N ASN A 53 10.13 -6.67 7.27
CA ASN A 53 11.33 -6.50 6.44
C ASN A 53 11.03 -6.16 4.97
N LEU A 54 9.86 -5.60 4.66
CA LEU A 54 9.46 -5.35 3.27
C LEU A 54 10.40 -4.37 2.53
N TYR A 55 11.11 -3.50 3.26
CA TYR A 55 12.13 -2.57 2.78
C TYR A 55 13.32 -3.29 2.13
N THR A 56 13.52 -4.57 2.44
CA THR A 56 14.57 -5.40 1.83
C THR A 56 14.13 -6.06 0.53
N TYR A 57 12.87 -5.87 0.08
CA TYR A 57 12.41 -6.46 -1.18
C TYR A 57 13.21 -5.86 -2.35
N ALA A 58 13.97 -6.72 -3.05
CA ALA A 58 14.86 -6.29 -4.11
C ALA A 58 14.09 -5.81 -5.34
N LYS A 59 14.27 -4.55 -5.71
CA LYS A 59 13.72 -4.02 -6.96
C LYS A 59 14.49 -4.55 -8.17
N VAL A 60 13.79 -4.63 -9.31
CA VAL A 60 14.44 -4.78 -10.60
C VAL A 60 15.19 -3.48 -10.94
N ASN A 61 16.44 -3.57 -11.36
CA ASN A 61 17.24 -2.43 -11.79
C ASN A 61 18.22 -2.85 -12.91
N PRO A 62 18.27 -2.17 -14.06
CA PRO A 62 17.51 -0.97 -14.43
C PRO A 62 16.03 -1.25 -14.72
N LEU A 63 15.15 -0.28 -14.39
CA LEU A 63 13.69 -0.42 -14.53
C LEU A 63 13.08 0.60 -15.51
N ALA A 64 13.23 0.32 -16.80
CA ALA A 64 12.60 1.05 -17.90
C ALA A 64 11.25 0.41 -18.32
N ASN A 65 10.47 1.10 -19.14
CA ASN A 65 9.15 0.63 -19.58
C ASN A 65 9.17 -0.72 -20.32
N ALA A 66 10.28 -1.03 -21.00
CA ALA A 66 10.49 -2.28 -21.72
C ALA A 66 11.15 -3.39 -20.87
N THR A 67 11.62 -3.08 -19.65
CA THR A 67 12.24 -4.07 -18.76
C THR A 67 11.23 -5.17 -18.44
N LEU A 68 11.64 -6.43 -18.61
CA LEU A 68 10.89 -7.61 -18.20
C LEU A 68 10.96 -7.78 -16.68
N VAL A 69 9.82 -7.93 -16.03
CA VAL A 69 9.73 -7.99 -14.55
C VAL A 69 9.06 -9.27 -14.06
N VAL A 70 8.03 -9.74 -14.78
CA VAL A 70 7.32 -10.99 -14.46
C VAL A 70 7.28 -11.85 -15.72
N GLY A 71 8.18 -12.83 -15.81
CA GLY A 71 8.37 -13.62 -17.02
C GLY A 71 8.67 -12.71 -18.22
N HIS A 72 7.78 -12.72 -19.20
CA HIS A 72 7.87 -11.87 -20.41
C HIS A 72 7.02 -10.58 -20.33
N LEU A 73 6.42 -10.27 -19.17
CA LEU A 73 5.67 -9.02 -18.99
C LEU A 73 6.63 -7.87 -18.64
N THR A 74 6.48 -6.76 -19.36
CA THR A 74 7.27 -5.56 -19.12
C THR A 74 6.70 -4.70 -17.99
N LYS A 75 7.53 -3.81 -17.42
CA LYS A 75 7.07 -2.74 -16.51
C LYS A 75 5.81 -2.04 -17.02
N ARG A 76 5.81 -1.61 -18.29
CA ARG A 76 4.66 -0.90 -18.88
C ARG A 76 3.40 -1.77 -18.88
N LYS A 77 3.50 -3.05 -19.23
CA LYS A 77 2.34 -3.96 -19.21
C LYS A 77 1.77 -4.11 -17.80
N LEU A 78 2.64 -4.22 -16.79
CA LEU A 78 2.25 -4.37 -15.39
C LEU A 78 1.63 -3.10 -14.79
N VAL A 79 2.11 -1.92 -15.16
CA VAL A 79 1.47 -0.65 -14.78
C VAL A 79 0.10 -0.51 -15.46
N ASN A 80 0.01 -0.86 -16.75
CA ASN A 80 -1.25 -0.84 -17.50
C ASN A 80 -2.27 -1.87 -16.96
N LEU A 81 -1.82 -2.98 -16.38
CA LEU A 81 -2.70 -3.95 -15.73
C LEU A 81 -3.51 -3.29 -14.60
N TYR A 82 -2.91 -2.36 -13.84
CA TYR A 82 -3.64 -1.60 -12.85
C TYR A 82 -4.58 -0.57 -13.51
N GLU A 83 -4.06 0.27 -14.41
CA GLU A 83 -4.84 1.40 -14.96
C GLU A 83 -5.97 0.97 -15.89
N ASN A 84 -5.72 -0.01 -16.76
CA ASN A 84 -6.60 -0.36 -17.88
C ASN A 84 -7.35 -1.68 -17.66
N ASN A 85 -7.11 -2.39 -16.55
CA ASN A 85 -7.87 -3.59 -16.18
C ASN A 85 -8.49 -3.44 -14.79
N LEU A 86 -7.69 -3.25 -13.74
CA LEU A 86 -8.23 -3.22 -12.38
C LEU A 86 -9.05 -1.94 -12.10
N ARG A 87 -8.50 -0.77 -12.46
CA ARG A 87 -9.09 0.53 -12.13
C ARG A 87 -10.17 0.98 -13.13
N ASP A 88 -10.08 0.52 -14.36
CA ASP A 88 -11.02 0.87 -15.43
C ASP A 88 -12.44 0.45 -15.06
N LYS A 89 -13.41 1.35 -15.21
CA LYS A 89 -14.81 1.14 -14.82
C LYS A 89 -15.53 0.15 -15.72
N ASP A 90 -15.05 -0.02 -16.96
CA ASP A 90 -15.70 -0.86 -17.95
C ASP A 90 -15.12 -2.28 -17.97
N LYS A 91 -14.22 -2.60 -17.02
CA LYS A 91 -13.53 -3.90 -16.96
C LYS A 91 -14.04 -4.76 -15.79
N PRO A 92 -14.05 -6.10 -15.94
CA PRO A 92 -14.57 -7.00 -14.90
C PRO A 92 -13.88 -6.89 -13.54
N ALA A 93 -12.59 -6.54 -13.52
CA ALA A 93 -11.83 -6.41 -12.27
C ALA A 93 -12.23 -5.18 -11.45
N ARG A 94 -13.04 -4.28 -12.02
CA ARG A 94 -13.56 -3.11 -11.32
C ARG A 94 -14.29 -3.46 -10.02
N ASP A 95 -15.04 -4.55 -10.01
CA ASP A 95 -15.78 -5.02 -8.83
C ASP A 95 -14.83 -5.25 -7.64
N TYR A 96 -13.64 -5.79 -7.90
CA TYR A 96 -12.63 -6.03 -6.87
C TYR A 96 -11.96 -4.73 -6.43
N TYR A 97 -11.71 -3.81 -7.36
CA TYR A 97 -11.21 -2.47 -7.01
C TYR A 97 -12.17 -1.76 -6.05
N ASP A 98 -13.47 -1.74 -6.38
CA ASP A 98 -14.48 -1.05 -5.57
C ASP A 98 -14.69 -1.75 -4.23
N ALA A 99 -14.67 -3.09 -4.17
CA ALA A 99 -14.72 -3.84 -2.92
C ALA A 99 -13.53 -3.53 -1.99
N LEU A 100 -12.31 -3.45 -2.54
CA LEU A 100 -11.14 -3.03 -1.78
C LEU A 100 -11.31 -1.59 -1.29
N LEU A 101 -11.74 -0.66 -2.14
CA LEU A 101 -11.84 0.77 -1.80
C LEU A 101 -12.74 1.05 -0.59
N ILE A 102 -13.84 0.30 -0.45
CA ILE A 102 -14.78 0.46 0.66
C ILE A 102 -14.44 -0.41 1.88
N SER A 103 -13.45 -1.30 1.79
CA SER A 103 -13.13 -2.30 2.83
C SER A 103 -12.74 -1.70 4.19
N SER A 104 -12.33 -0.43 4.21
CA SER A 104 -12.00 0.30 5.44
C SER A 104 -13.17 1.07 6.07
N GLY A 105 -14.37 0.94 5.51
CA GLY A 105 -15.55 1.73 5.90
C GLY A 105 -15.45 3.19 5.45
N GLU A 106 -14.86 3.42 4.27
CA GLU A 106 -14.60 4.74 3.69
C GLU A 106 -13.70 5.67 4.52
N ARG A 107 -12.97 5.10 5.49
CA ARG A 107 -12.06 5.82 6.38
C ARG A 107 -10.61 5.40 6.12
N CYS A 108 -9.70 6.37 6.06
CA CYS A 108 -8.31 6.12 5.69
C CYS A 108 -7.54 5.51 6.88
N PRO A 109 -6.96 4.30 6.71
CA PRO A 109 -6.27 3.61 7.79
C PRO A 109 -4.90 4.23 8.10
N PHE A 110 -4.25 4.86 7.11
CA PHE A 110 -2.95 5.49 7.30
C PHE A 110 -3.03 6.64 8.31
N CYS A 111 -3.99 7.55 8.15
CA CYS A 111 -4.18 8.65 9.10
C CYS A 111 -5.03 8.26 10.32
N GLY A 112 -5.63 7.06 10.36
CA GLY A 112 -6.45 6.64 11.50
C GLY A 112 -7.83 7.28 11.49
N ASP A 113 -8.54 7.13 10.37
CA ASP A 113 -9.94 7.52 10.15
C ASP A 113 -10.25 9.02 10.02
N ILE A 114 -9.22 9.90 10.04
CA ILE A 114 -9.39 11.34 9.79
C ILE A 114 -9.89 11.59 8.36
N GLY A 115 -9.21 11.01 7.38
CA GLY A 115 -9.49 11.23 5.96
C GLY A 115 -10.50 10.23 5.39
N HIS A 116 -11.29 10.67 4.41
CA HIS A 116 -12.16 9.79 3.63
C HIS A 116 -11.41 9.12 2.48
N THR A 117 -11.63 7.83 2.26
CA THR A 117 -10.96 7.12 1.16
C THR A 117 -11.46 7.62 -0.20
N LYS A 118 -10.54 7.75 -1.16
CA LYS A 118 -10.82 8.20 -2.52
C LYS A 118 -10.13 7.35 -3.58
N ASN A 119 -9.13 6.57 -3.19
CA ASN A 119 -8.35 5.69 -4.07
C ASN A 119 -7.77 4.51 -3.29
N LEU A 120 -7.19 3.56 -4.03
CA LEU A 120 -6.27 2.56 -3.50
C LEU A 120 -4.84 3.07 -3.68
N ASP A 121 -4.12 3.16 -2.58
CA ASP A 121 -2.69 3.45 -2.54
C ASP A 121 -1.88 2.15 -2.67
N HIS A 122 -0.72 2.25 -3.31
CA HIS A 122 0.21 1.15 -3.49
C HIS A 122 1.26 1.20 -2.37
N PHE A 123 1.21 0.25 -1.43
CA PHE A 123 2.14 0.26 -0.30
C PHE A 123 3.61 0.20 -0.76
N LEU A 124 3.92 -0.73 -1.68
CA LEU A 124 5.09 -0.66 -2.54
C LEU A 124 4.69 0.00 -3.87
N PRO A 125 5.26 1.17 -4.21
CA PRO A 125 4.83 1.95 -5.37
C PRO A 125 5.03 1.20 -6.69
N LYS A 126 3.99 1.17 -7.53
CA LYS A 126 4.04 0.49 -8.84
C LYS A 126 5.10 1.04 -9.80
N ALA A 127 5.62 2.25 -9.59
CA ALA A 127 6.71 2.78 -10.42
C ALA A 127 8.04 2.03 -10.19
N HIS A 128 8.19 1.40 -9.02
CA HIS A 128 9.37 0.65 -8.59
C HIS A 128 9.12 -0.85 -8.47
N PHE A 129 7.89 -1.26 -8.10
CA PHE A 129 7.49 -2.65 -7.89
C PHE A 129 6.23 -2.99 -8.69
N PRO A 130 6.29 -2.90 -10.04
CA PRO A 130 5.11 -3.06 -10.88
C PRO A 130 4.53 -4.48 -10.81
N GLU A 131 5.27 -5.50 -10.38
CA GLU A 131 4.73 -6.85 -10.13
C GLU A 131 3.60 -6.89 -9.10
N PHE A 132 3.50 -5.90 -8.22
CA PHE A 132 2.46 -5.80 -7.18
C PHE A 132 1.39 -4.77 -7.51
N SER A 133 1.31 -4.32 -8.77
CA SER A 133 0.40 -3.25 -9.19
C SER A 133 -1.07 -3.58 -8.95
N VAL A 134 -1.45 -4.86 -9.01
CA VAL A 134 -2.82 -5.33 -8.73
C VAL A 134 -2.88 -6.26 -7.51
N MET A 135 -1.81 -6.42 -6.74
CA MET A 135 -1.82 -7.37 -5.62
C MET A 135 -2.68 -6.83 -4.46
N PRO A 136 -3.74 -7.52 -4.02
CA PRO A 136 -4.65 -7.00 -3.00
C PRO A 136 -3.95 -6.57 -1.70
N LEU A 137 -2.99 -7.36 -1.21
CA LEU A 137 -2.24 -7.04 0.01
C LEU A 137 -1.41 -5.74 -0.12
N ASN A 138 -1.01 -5.38 -1.35
CA ASN A 138 -0.27 -4.15 -1.65
C ASN A 138 -1.18 -2.93 -1.91
N LEU A 139 -2.50 -3.13 -1.96
CA LEU A 139 -3.50 -2.11 -2.26
C LEU A 139 -4.25 -1.72 -0.98
N VAL A 140 -4.07 -0.48 -0.53
CA VAL A 140 -4.65 0.03 0.72
C VAL A 140 -5.61 1.18 0.41
N PRO A 141 -6.88 1.14 0.84
CA PRO A 141 -7.77 2.29 0.73
C PRO A 141 -7.15 3.52 1.39
N SER A 142 -7.12 4.65 0.69
CA SER A 142 -6.42 5.84 1.16
C SER A 142 -7.16 7.11 0.83
N CYS A 143 -7.00 8.13 1.69
CA CYS A 143 -7.47 9.47 1.38
C CYS A 143 -6.51 10.16 0.41
N ARG A 144 -6.99 11.25 -0.21
CA ARG A 144 -6.18 12.06 -1.13
C ARG A 144 -4.87 12.52 -0.50
N ASP A 145 -4.92 12.98 0.74
CA ASP A 145 -3.75 13.59 1.38
C ASP A 145 -2.70 12.53 1.81
N CYS A 146 -3.12 11.32 2.17
CA CYS A 146 -2.18 10.22 2.46
C CYS A 146 -1.61 9.62 1.19
N ASN A 147 -2.41 9.50 0.13
CA ASN A 147 -1.98 8.96 -1.16
C ASN A 147 -1.12 9.95 -1.99
N MET A 148 -1.31 11.27 -1.82
CA MET A 148 -0.59 12.33 -2.54
C MET A 148 0.39 13.11 -1.68
N GLY A 149 0.56 12.74 -0.40
CA GLY A 149 1.52 13.39 0.50
C GLY A 149 2.97 13.19 0.05
N GLU A 150 3.92 13.55 0.91
CA GLU A 150 5.38 13.44 0.63
C GLU A 150 5.84 12.01 0.26
N LYS A 151 4.97 11.01 0.47
CA LYS A 151 5.14 9.64 -0.01
C LYS A 151 5.20 9.48 -1.52
N GLY A 152 4.52 10.27 -2.36
CA GLY A 152 4.58 10.17 -3.84
C GLY A 152 4.87 8.76 -4.42
N GLN A 153 6.09 8.54 -4.93
CA GLN A 153 6.63 7.23 -5.34
C GLN A 153 7.77 6.74 -4.42
N SER A 154 7.96 7.36 -3.25
CA SER A 154 9.00 6.98 -2.31
C SER A 154 8.69 5.64 -1.64
N TYR A 155 9.75 4.94 -1.25
CA TYR A 155 9.70 3.66 -0.57
C TYR A 155 10.91 3.55 0.34
N ALA A 156 10.77 2.79 1.41
CA ALA A 156 11.85 2.61 2.38
C ALA A 156 12.95 1.69 1.81
N THR A 157 14.20 2.01 2.11
CA THR A 157 15.36 1.14 1.83
C THR A 157 16.07 0.69 3.10
N VAL A 158 15.61 1.17 4.25
CA VAL A 158 16.08 0.81 5.60
C VAL A 158 14.87 0.58 6.52
N ALA A 159 15.06 -0.16 7.61
CA ALA A 159 13.99 -0.57 8.52
C ALA A 159 13.23 0.64 9.11
N ASP A 160 13.97 1.63 9.61
CA ASP A 160 13.46 2.83 10.28
C ASP A 160 12.51 3.67 9.41
N GLU A 161 12.71 3.63 8.10
CA GLU A 161 11.90 4.38 7.13
C GLU A 161 10.69 3.60 6.64
N GLN A 162 10.55 2.32 7.00
CA GLN A 162 9.42 1.53 6.53
C GLN A 162 8.13 2.00 7.17
N ALA A 163 7.26 2.57 6.33
CA ALA A 163 5.91 2.96 6.72
C ALA A 163 5.15 1.81 7.40
N LEU A 164 4.15 2.16 8.18
CA LEU A 164 3.37 1.17 8.91
C LEU A 164 2.31 0.56 7.98
N HIS A 165 2.33 -0.77 7.82
CA HIS A 165 1.45 -1.47 6.88
C HIS A 165 0.10 -1.78 7.52
N PRO A 166 -1.05 -1.24 7.05
CA PRO A 166 -2.33 -1.38 7.78
C PRO A 166 -2.85 -2.81 7.97
N TYR A 167 -2.42 -3.76 7.14
CA TYR A 167 -2.87 -5.15 7.21
C TYR A 167 -2.00 -6.08 8.10
N VAL A 168 -0.68 -5.87 8.18
CA VAL A 168 0.26 -6.92 8.66
C VAL A 168 1.36 -6.45 9.60
N ASP A 169 1.41 -5.16 9.95
CA ASP A 169 2.42 -4.67 10.88
C ASP A 169 2.18 -5.13 12.32
N LYS A 170 3.14 -4.82 13.21
CA LYS A 170 3.08 -5.19 14.63
C LYS A 170 1.85 -4.62 15.31
N ALA A 171 1.23 -5.41 16.19
CA ALA A 171 0.02 -5.04 16.93
C ALA A 171 0.17 -3.72 17.73
N ILE A 172 1.38 -3.45 18.23
CA ILE A 172 1.72 -2.27 19.03
C ILE A 172 1.32 -0.96 18.33
N PHE A 173 1.47 -0.88 17.00
CA PHE A 173 1.17 0.33 16.24
C PHE A 173 -0.32 0.68 16.16
N TYR A 174 -1.20 -0.30 16.44
CA TYR A 174 -2.65 -0.15 16.36
C TYR A 174 -3.35 -0.21 17.72
N GLN A 175 -2.72 -0.84 18.72
CA GLN A 175 -3.33 -1.13 20.01
C GLN A 175 -2.82 -0.22 21.13
N GLU A 176 -1.61 0.33 20.98
CA GLU A 176 -1.02 1.22 21.97
C GLU A 176 -1.11 2.68 21.48
N GLN A 177 -1.31 3.60 22.42
CA GLN A 177 -1.36 5.02 22.11
C GLN A 177 0.07 5.56 21.96
N TRP A 178 0.35 6.17 20.81
CA TRP A 178 1.64 6.81 20.54
C TRP A 178 1.51 8.19 19.89
N VAL A 179 0.28 8.66 19.63
CA VAL A 179 -0.03 10.02 19.17
C VAL A 179 -0.84 10.72 20.25
N PHE A 180 -0.43 11.93 20.60
CA PHE A 180 -0.99 12.78 21.63
C PHE A 180 -1.26 14.17 21.08
N ALA A 181 -2.02 14.97 21.82
CA ALA A 181 -2.29 16.35 21.50
C ALA A 181 -2.23 17.19 22.77
N ASP A 182 -1.58 18.35 22.70
CA ASP A 182 -1.68 19.39 23.71
C ASP A 182 -2.64 20.46 23.22
N TYR A 183 -3.49 20.97 24.11
CA TYR A 183 -4.25 22.19 23.85
C TYR A 183 -3.37 23.40 24.17
N ILE A 184 -3.32 24.36 23.25
CA ILE A 184 -2.58 25.61 23.35
C ILE A 184 -3.61 26.73 23.43
N ASP A 185 -3.64 27.45 24.56
CA ASP A 185 -4.60 28.51 24.85
C ASP A 185 -4.07 29.89 24.40
N GLU A 186 -3.73 30.00 23.12
CA GLU A 186 -3.26 31.22 22.46
C GLU A 186 -3.99 31.34 21.10
N ASP A 187 -4.27 32.57 20.64
CA ASP A 187 -4.83 32.90 19.31
C ASP A 187 -5.97 31.95 18.84
N ASP A 188 -7.16 32.09 19.46
CA ASP A 188 -8.39 31.30 19.25
C ASP A 188 -8.35 29.82 19.71
N GLY A 189 -7.23 29.39 20.31
CA GLY A 189 -7.05 28.03 20.82
C GLY A 189 -6.67 27.04 19.71
N ALA A 190 -5.63 26.26 19.93
CA ALA A 190 -5.12 25.30 18.95
C ALA A 190 -4.77 23.95 19.59
N PHE A 191 -4.83 22.88 18.79
CA PHE A 191 -4.26 21.58 19.17
C PHE A 191 -2.93 21.36 18.48
N ARG A 192 -1.91 20.99 19.25
CA ARG A 192 -0.62 20.56 18.73
C ARG A 192 -0.47 19.07 18.94
N TYR A 193 -0.44 18.32 17.84
CA TYR A 193 -0.25 16.89 17.86
C TYR A 193 1.23 16.51 17.84
N TYR A 194 1.58 15.47 18.57
CA TYR A 194 2.95 14.97 18.67
C TYR A 194 2.97 13.46 18.93
N ILE A 195 4.14 12.86 18.70
CA ILE A 195 4.39 11.46 19.01
C ILE A 195 4.95 11.33 20.42
N ASN A 196 4.46 10.34 21.17
CA ASN A 196 5.07 9.90 22.42
C ASN A 196 4.94 8.38 22.49
N CYS A 197 5.97 7.68 22.02
CA CYS A 197 5.95 6.22 21.93
C CYS A 197 6.27 5.59 23.29
N PRO A 198 5.63 4.47 23.66
CA PRO A 198 5.95 3.74 24.89
C PRO A 198 7.43 3.39 25.02
N ASP A 199 7.97 3.45 26.25
CA ASP A 199 9.39 3.19 26.51
C ASP A 199 9.82 1.77 26.17
N THR A 200 8.88 0.82 26.24
CA THR A 200 9.06 -0.60 25.91
C THR A 200 9.28 -0.85 24.42
N TRP A 201 8.96 0.11 23.55
CA TRP A 201 9.19 -0.04 22.11
C TRP A 201 10.67 -0.01 21.78
N SER A 202 11.06 -0.82 20.80
CA SER A 202 12.40 -0.75 20.22
C SER A 202 12.63 0.62 19.58
N GLN A 203 13.89 1.06 19.48
CA GLN A 203 14.20 2.32 18.82
C GLN A 203 13.75 2.34 17.36
N GLU A 204 13.87 1.20 16.66
CA GLU A 204 13.36 1.02 15.30
C GLU A 204 11.84 1.29 15.23
N ASP A 205 11.05 0.72 16.14
CA ASP A 205 9.59 0.92 16.14
C ASP A 205 9.22 2.38 16.44
N LYS A 206 9.95 3.04 17.35
CA LYS A 206 9.78 4.49 17.60
C LYS A 206 10.09 5.31 16.35
N ASN A 207 11.17 4.99 15.64
CA ASN A 207 11.56 5.66 14.40
C ASN A 207 10.52 5.46 13.29
N ARG A 208 10.01 4.23 13.12
CA ARG A 208 8.96 3.92 12.13
C ARG A 208 7.66 4.67 12.40
N ALA A 209 7.24 4.77 13.67
CA ALA A 209 6.07 5.55 14.05
C ALA A 209 6.26 7.06 13.80
N ALA A 210 7.44 7.59 14.15
CA ALA A 210 7.81 8.97 13.84
C ALA A 210 7.76 9.24 12.33
N ASN A 211 8.38 8.36 11.54
CA ASN A 211 8.38 8.45 10.09
C ASN A 211 6.96 8.41 9.52
N HIS A 212 6.09 7.52 10.01
CA HIS A 212 4.68 7.46 9.59
C HIS A 212 3.93 8.76 9.92
N PHE A 213 4.14 9.34 11.11
CA PHE A 213 3.51 10.59 11.51
C PHE A 213 3.96 11.77 10.64
N ASN A 214 5.27 11.88 10.42
CA ASN A 214 5.89 12.98 9.68
C ASN A 214 5.62 12.90 8.18
N SER A 215 5.83 11.74 7.54
CA SER A 215 5.65 11.56 6.09
C SER A 215 4.20 11.76 5.61
N LEU A 216 3.24 11.58 6.53
CA LEU A 216 1.82 11.84 6.29
C LEU A 216 1.37 13.20 6.82
N ALA A 217 2.29 14.03 7.34
CA ALA A 217 2.02 15.34 7.94
C ALA A 217 0.84 15.30 8.93
N LEU A 218 0.74 14.26 9.75
CA LEU A 218 -0.42 14.08 10.64
C LEU A 218 -0.53 15.20 11.67
N GLY A 219 0.59 15.82 12.07
CA GLY A 219 0.58 16.98 12.97
C GLY A 219 -0.14 18.23 12.43
N LEU A 220 -0.42 18.29 11.12
CA LEU A 220 -1.06 19.44 10.45
C LEU A 220 -2.52 19.15 10.04
N ARG A 221 -3.05 17.96 10.31
CA ARG A 221 -4.32 17.45 9.72
C ARG A 221 -5.43 17.17 10.73
N ILE A 222 -5.15 17.32 12.02
CA ILE A 222 -6.01 16.93 13.14
C ILE A 222 -6.30 18.16 13.98
#